data_AF-A0A7Y0N132-F1
#
_entry.id   AF-A0A7Y0N132-F1
#
_cell.length_a   1.000
_cell.length_b   1.000
_cell.length_c   1.000
_cell.angle_alpha   90.00
_cell.angle_beta   90.00
_cell.angle_gamma   90.00
#
_symmetry.space_group_name_H-M   'P 1'
#
loop_
_entity.id
_entity.type
_entity.pdbx_description
1 polymer ?
#
loop_
_entity_poly.entity_id
_entity_poly.type
_entity_poly.pdbx_seq_one_letter_code
_entity_poly.pdbx_strand_id
1 'polypeptide(L)'
;SGFYLIFAILMPITVKLTGIYLEFALLVIPALCAASLKGRRFLTASLGIGTIGILLGIAASAKYDLPSGATIVITLFMMGLVFNIFSPLRKIVLLQMKR
;
A
#
# COMPACT_ATOMS: atom_id res chain seq x y z
N SER A 1 5.01 12.14 -19.92
CA SER A 1 4.28 11.25 -20.86
C SER A 1 4.69 9.78 -20.77
N GLY A 2 5.96 9.43 -20.48
CA GLY A 2 6.41 8.03 -20.44
C GLY A 2 5.74 7.13 -19.38
N PHE A 3 5.36 7.67 -18.21
CA PHE A 3 4.76 6.89 -17.11
C PHE A 3 3.54 6.07 -17.55
N TYR A 4 2.58 6.70 -18.23
CA TYR A 4 1.34 6.02 -18.65
C TYR A 4 1.61 4.88 -19.65
N LEU A 5 2.60 5.06 -20.53
CA LEU A 5 2.98 4.06 -21.52
C LEU A 5 3.56 2.82 -20.82
N ILE A 6 4.46 3.05 -19.85
CA ILE A 6 5.08 1.98 -19.06
C ILE A 6 4.03 1.31 -18.16
N PHE A 7 3.18 2.09 -17.49
CA PHE A 7 2.11 1.60 -16.62
C PHE A 7 1.10 0.74 -17.40
N ALA A 8 0.70 1.16 -18.60
CA ALA A 8 -0.24 0.42 -19.44
C ALA A 8 0.29 -0.96 -19.89
N ILE A 9 1.61 -1.12 -20.00
CA ILE A 9 2.24 -2.39 -20.38
C ILE A 9 2.52 -3.23 -19.13
N LEU A 10 3.13 -2.65 -18.09
CA LEU A 10 3.54 -3.39 -16.90
C LEU A 10 2.35 -3.92 -16.11
N MET A 11 1.33 -3.09 -15.87
CA MET A 11 0.22 -3.46 -14.98
C MET A 11 -0.52 -4.72 -15.47
N PRO A 12 -0.93 -4.85 -16.75
CA PRO A 12 -1.60 -6.07 -17.22
C PRO A 12 -0.72 -7.31 -17.21
N ILE A 13 0.61 -7.17 -17.37
CA ILE A 13 1.55 -8.28 -17.32
C ILE A 13 1.68 -8.79 -15.89
N THR A 14 1.87 -7.88 -14.93
CA THR A 14 2.01 -8.22 -13.51
C THR A 14 0.71 -8.80 -12.94
N VAL A 15 -0.45 -8.22 -13.25
CA VAL A 15 -1.78 -8.70 -12.78
C VAL A 15 -2.02 -10.18 -13.09
N LYS A 16 -1.52 -10.70 -14.23
CA LYS A 16 -1.68 -12.13 -14.57
C LYS A 16 -0.92 -13.06 -13.63
N LEU A 17 0.15 -12.58 -13.02
CA LEU A 17 1.02 -13.34 -12.11
C LEU A 17 0.60 -13.15 -10.65
N THR A 18 0.32 -11.91 -10.25
CA THR A 18 0.06 -11.54 -8.85
C THR A 18 -1.43 -11.49 -8.50
N GLY A 19 -2.30 -11.40 -9.51
CA GLY A 19 -3.74 -11.22 -9.35
C GLY A 19 -4.14 -9.75 -9.26
N ILE A 20 -5.36 -9.45 -9.70
CA ILE A 20 -5.83 -8.07 -9.85
C ILE A 20 -5.99 -7.34 -8.50
N TYR A 21 -6.35 -8.08 -7.46
CA TYR A 21 -6.57 -7.53 -6.11
C TYR A 21 -5.28 -7.01 -5.48
N LEU A 22 -4.15 -7.66 -5.73
CA LEU A 22 -2.86 -7.28 -5.15
C LEU A 22 -2.37 -5.96 -5.75
N GLU A 23 -2.45 -5.80 -7.06
CA GLU A 23 -2.05 -4.56 -7.74
C GLU A 23 -2.90 -3.36 -7.29
N PHE A 24 -4.23 -3.55 -7.17
CA PHE A 24 -5.10 -2.51 -6.62
C PHE A 24 -4.77 -2.18 -5.16
N ALA A 25 -4.52 -3.18 -4.32
CA ALA A 25 -4.16 -2.97 -2.92
C ALA A 25 -2.84 -2.19 -2.79
N LEU A 26 -1.85 -2.50 -3.62
CA LEU A 26 -0.54 -1.83 -3.62
C LEU A 26 -0.60 -0.38 -4.07
N LEU A 27 -1.55 -0.02 -4.94
CA LEU A 27 -1.76 1.37 -5.35
C LEU A 27 -2.60 2.13 -4.32
N VAL A 28 -3.65 1.51 -3.76
CA VAL A 28 -4.63 2.18 -2.91
C VAL A 28 -4.16 2.29 -1.45
N ILE A 29 -3.72 1.21 -0.82
CA ILE A 29 -3.46 1.18 0.63
C ILE A 29 -2.29 2.09 1.02
N PRO A 30 -1.11 2.02 0.37
CA PRO A 30 0.01 2.90 0.74
C PRO A 30 -0.29 4.37 0.48
N ALA A 31 -1.03 4.67 -0.61
CA ALA A 31 -1.46 6.02 -0.92
C ALA A 31 -2.48 6.54 0.10
N LEU A 32 -3.44 5.73 0.52
CA LEU A 32 -4.44 6.07 1.53
C LEU A 32 -3.79 6.33 2.89
N CYS A 33 -2.88 5.45 3.33
CA CYS A 33 -2.16 5.65 4.59
C CYS A 33 -1.29 6.91 4.56
N ALA A 34 -0.61 7.16 3.44
CA ALA A 34 0.24 8.34 3.31
C ALA A 34 -0.54 9.61 2.98
N ALA A 35 -1.80 9.55 2.53
CA ALA A 35 -2.59 10.72 2.12
C ALA A 35 -2.69 11.83 3.17
N SER A 36 -2.55 11.46 4.45
CA SER A 36 -2.55 12.42 5.57
C SER A 36 -1.22 13.18 5.73
N LEU A 37 -0.13 12.73 5.10
CA LEU A 37 1.19 13.33 5.16
C LEU A 37 1.44 14.21 3.93
N LYS A 38 2.10 15.36 4.12
CA LYS A 38 2.51 16.26 3.03
C LYS A 38 4.02 16.24 2.80
N GLY A 39 4.44 16.44 1.55
CA GLY A 39 5.84 16.57 1.15
C GLY A 39 6.61 15.24 1.19
N ARG A 40 7.92 15.31 1.50
CA ARG A 40 8.81 14.13 1.52
C ARG A 40 8.34 12.99 2.43
N ARG A 41 7.58 13.30 3.48
CA ARG A 41 7.04 12.31 4.43
C ARG A 41 5.98 11.40 3.80
N PHE A 42 5.22 11.92 2.82
CA PHE A 42 4.27 11.12 2.04
C PHE A 42 4.99 9.97 1.33
N LEU A 43 6.05 10.29 0.61
CA LEU A 43 6.83 9.33 -0.17
C LEU A 43 7.48 8.29 0.74
N THR A 44 8.14 8.72 1.81
CA THR A 44 8.82 7.77 2.71
C THR A 44 7.84 6.86 3.45
N ALA A 45 6.67 7.38 3.85
CA ALA A 45 5.66 6.59 4.55
C ALA A 45 4.97 5.59 3.62
N SER A 46 4.54 6.02 2.41
CA SER A 46 3.91 5.10 1.46
C SER A 46 4.87 4.01 1.00
N LEU A 47 6.12 4.34 0.67
CA LEU A 47 7.14 3.34 0.35
C LEU A 47 7.41 2.41 1.53
N GLY A 48 7.54 2.94 2.75
CA GLY A 48 7.77 2.13 3.95
C GLY A 48 6.64 1.12 4.20
N ILE A 49 5.38 1.58 4.17
CA ILE A 49 4.21 0.73 4.43
C ILE A 49 4.06 -0.33 3.32
N GLY A 50 4.22 0.05 2.05
CA GLY A 50 4.11 -0.88 0.94
C GLY A 50 5.20 -1.95 0.96
N THR A 51 6.46 -1.56 1.17
CA THR A 51 7.60 -2.49 1.21
C THR A 51 7.51 -3.45 2.40
N ILE A 52 7.22 -2.95 3.61
CA ILE A 52 7.08 -3.80 4.80
C ILE A 52 5.88 -4.74 4.65
N GLY A 53 4.76 -4.25 4.13
CA GLY A 53 3.56 -5.06 3.88
C GLY A 53 3.82 -6.22 2.90
N ILE A 54 4.55 -5.97 1.81
CA ILE A 54 4.95 -7.00 0.86
C ILE A 54 5.88 -8.03 1.52
N LEU A 55 6.95 -7.57 2.19
CA LEU A 55 7.93 -8.46 2.82
C LEU A 55 7.28 -9.40 3.84
N LEU A 56 6.40 -8.85 4.68
CA LEU A 56 5.63 -9.65 5.63
C LEU A 56 4.64 -10.60 4.94
N GLY A 57 4.00 -10.15 3.87
CA GLY A 57 3.06 -10.96 3.07
C GLY A 57 3.74 -12.16 2.42
N ILE A 58 4.90 -11.95 1.81
CA ILE A 58 5.69 -13.01 1.20
C ILE A 58 6.21 -13.99 2.27
N ALA A 59 6.73 -13.47 3.39
CA ALA A 59 7.19 -14.33 4.49
C ALA A 59 6.06 -15.18 5.09
N ALA A 60 4.86 -14.61 5.22
CA ALA A 60 3.68 -15.34 5.67
C ALA A 60 3.21 -16.37 4.62
N SER A 61 3.16 -16.00 3.33
CA SER A 61 2.81 -16.92 2.23
C SER A 61 3.76 -18.12 2.20
N ALA A 62 5.07 -17.89 2.32
CA ALA A 62 6.07 -18.95 2.31
C ALA A 62 5.96 -19.91 3.51
N LYS A 63 5.43 -19.43 4.65
CA LYS A 63 5.28 -20.25 5.85
C LYS A 63 4.00 -21.09 5.84
N TYR A 64 2.93 -20.57 5.24
CA TYR A 64 1.60 -21.19 5.29
C TYR A 64 1.12 -21.77 3.95
N ASP A 65 1.92 -21.68 2.87
CA ASP A 65 1.59 -22.12 1.50
C ASP A 65 0.28 -21.50 0.94
N LEU A 66 -0.14 -20.35 1.47
CA LEU A 66 -1.32 -19.64 0.97
C LEU A 66 -1.03 -18.91 -0.35
N PRO A 67 -2.07 -18.65 -1.18
CA PRO A 67 -1.93 -17.85 -2.39
C PRO A 67 -1.33 -16.48 -2.06
N SER A 68 -0.15 -16.22 -2.63
CA SER A 68 0.68 -15.04 -2.32
C SER A 68 -0.09 -13.73 -2.49
N GLY A 69 -0.90 -13.61 -3.56
CA GLY A 69 -1.74 -12.44 -3.81
C GLY A 69 -2.65 -12.07 -2.64
N ALA A 70 -3.35 -13.03 -2.04
CA ALA A 70 -4.28 -12.76 -0.94
C ALA A 70 -3.56 -12.42 0.37
N THR A 71 -2.48 -13.14 0.67
CA THR A 71 -1.71 -12.90 1.90
C THR A 71 -1.11 -11.50 1.93
N ILE A 72 -0.55 -11.03 0.82
CA ILE A 72 0.06 -9.70 0.73
C ILE A 72 -0.99 -8.59 0.88
N VAL A 73 -2.19 -8.77 0.32
CA VAL A 73 -3.30 -7.81 0.51
C VAL A 73 -3.66 -7.68 1.99
N ILE A 74 -3.77 -8.82 2.70
CA ILE A 74 -4.11 -8.85 4.13
C ILE A 74 -3.00 -8.22 4.97
N THR A 75 -1.73 -8.52 4.69
CA THR A 75 -0.62 -7.91 5.44
C THR A 75 -0.48 -6.42 5.16
N LEU A 76 -0.72 -5.95 3.92
CA LEU A 76 -0.78 -4.51 3.63
C LEU A 76 -1.90 -3.83 4.42
N PHE A 77 -3.08 -4.45 4.47
CA PHE A 77 -4.22 -3.90 5.21
C PHE A 77 -3.92 -3.82 6.71
N MET A 78 -3.36 -4.88 7.30
CA MET A 78 -2.94 -4.90 8.71
C MET A 78 -1.87 -3.84 8.99
N MET A 79 -0.89 -3.69 8.09
CA MET A 79 0.15 -2.66 8.23
C MET A 79 -0.43 -1.24 8.14
N GLY A 80 -1.39 -1.04 7.23
CA GLY A 80 -2.12 0.22 7.10
C GLY A 80 -2.97 0.55 8.33
N LEU A 81 -3.60 -0.45 8.94
CA LEU A 81 -4.33 -0.30 10.20
C LEU A 81 -3.40 0.06 11.37
N VAL A 82 -2.27 -0.61 11.51
CA VAL A 82 -1.25 -0.26 12.51
C VAL A 82 -0.78 1.17 12.30
N PHE A 83 -0.49 1.55 11.05
CA PHE A 83 -0.11 2.92 10.74
C PHE A 83 -1.21 3.93 11.08
N ASN A 84 -2.48 3.60 10.83
CA ASN A 84 -3.63 4.44 11.18
C ASN A 84 -3.80 4.58 12.70
N ILE A 85 -3.56 3.52 13.47
CA ILE A 85 -3.63 3.57 14.93
C ILE A 85 -2.50 4.44 15.51
N PHE A 86 -1.29 4.34 14.95
CA PHE A 86 -0.12 5.10 15.40
C PHE A 86 -0.11 6.55 14.90
N SER A 87 -0.58 6.81 13.68
CA SER A 87 -0.75 8.15 13.15
C SER A 87 -2.10 8.65 13.61
N PRO A 88 -2.20 9.66 14.50
CA PRO A 88 -3.50 10.14 14.97
C PRO A 88 -4.22 10.84 13.80
N LEU A 89 -4.90 10.04 12.96
CA LEU A 89 -5.65 10.44 11.77
C LEU A 89 -6.72 11.47 12.08
N ARG A 90 -7.11 11.56 13.36
CA ARG A 90 -8.03 12.55 13.89
C ARG A 90 -7.42 13.96 14.03
N LYS A 91 -6.12 14.12 14.30
CA LYS A 91 -5.55 15.47 14.54
C LYS A 91 -5.31 16.28 13.26
N ILE A 92 -5.01 15.64 12.13
CA ILE A 92 -4.62 16.34 10.88
C ILE A 92 -5.82 16.74 10.03
N VAL A 93 -6.85 15.89 9.89
CA VAL A 93 -8.09 16.23 9.16
C VAL A 93 -8.83 17.37 9.86
N LEU A 94 -8.89 17.35 11.20
CA LEU A 94 -9.47 18.45 12.00
C LEU A 94 -8.68 19.77 11.90
N LEU A 95 -7.38 19.72 11.59
CA LEU A 95 -6.55 20.93 11.36
C LEU A 95 -6.66 21.46 9.92
N GLN A 96 -7.08 20.64 8.96
CA GLN A 96 -7.34 21.10 7.58
C GLN A 96 -8.74 21.70 7.41
N MET A 97 -9.74 21.26 8.18
CA MET A 97 -11.09 21.88 8.17
C MET A 97 -11.19 23.19 8.96
N LYS A 98 -10.19 23.51 9.80
CA LYS A 98 -10.19 24.75 10.62
C LYS A 98 -9.41 25.91 9.98
N ARG A 99 -9.01 25.79 8.71
CA ARG A 99 -8.42 26.88 7.91
C ARG A 99 -9.38 27.32 6.83
#